data_AF-A0A235EGM5-F1
#
_entry.id   AF-A0A235EGM5-F1
#
_cell.length_a   1.000
_cell.length_b   1.000
_cell.length_c   1.000
_cell.angle_alpha   90.00
_cell.angle_beta   90.00
_cell.angle_gamma   90.00
#
_symmetry.space_group_name_H-M   'P 1'
#
loop_
_entity.id
_entity.type
_entity.pdbx_description
1 polymer ?
#
loop_
_entity_poly.entity_id
_entity_poly.type
_entity_poly.pdbx_seq_one_letter_code
_entity_poly.pdbx_strand_id
1 'polypeptide(L)' 'MSDEQLAEYMTGWKEHTGNYILCEIEFKRRQNRGNEFRGWISLGLSVLAIVISVLALSTK' A
#
# COMPACT_ATOMS: atom_id res chain seq x y z
N MET A 1 -5.33 11.83 -14.73
CA MET A 1 -5.27 10.50 -15.34
C MET A 1 -5.76 9.49 -14.33
N SER A 2 -6.99 8.99 -14.53
CA SER A 2 -7.59 7.94 -13.69
C SER A 2 -6.89 6.60 -13.93
N ASP A 3 -7.14 5.63 -13.06
CA ASP A 3 -6.54 4.29 -13.19
C ASP A 3 -7.06 3.54 -14.43
N GLU A 4 -8.30 3.82 -14.85
CA GLU A 4 -8.90 3.34 -16.10
C GLU A 4 -8.15 3.89 -17.32
N GLN A 5 -7.84 5.19 -17.32
CA GLN A 5 -7.05 5.83 -18.38
C GLN A 5 -5.61 5.31 -18.43
N LEU A 6 -5.04 4.92 -17.29
CA LEU A 6 -3.71 4.31 -17.22
C LEU A 6 -3.71 2.87 -17.73
N ALA A 7 -4.73 2.10 -17.43
CA ALA A 7 -4.92 0.77 -17.98
C ALA A 7 -5.10 0.81 -19.51
N GLU A 8 -5.96 1.70 -20.01
CA GLU A 8 -6.19 1.89 -21.45
C GLU A 8 -4.89 2.30 -22.17
N TYR A 9 -4.13 3.24 -21.60
CA TYR A 9 -2.84 3.65 -22.13
C TYR A 9 -1.83 2.50 -22.19
N MET A 10 -1.85 1.60 -21.21
CA MET A 10 -0.98 0.42 -21.15
C MET A 10 -1.38 -0.69 -22.14
N THR A 11 -2.66 -0.80 -22.51
CA THR A 11 -3.14 -1.88 -23.41
C THR A 11 -2.51 -1.85 -24.81
N GLY A 12 -2.06 -0.68 -25.28
CA GLY A 12 -1.40 -0.54 -26.59
C GLY A 12 0.09 -0.92 -26.58
N TRP A 13 0.65 -1.25 -25.43
CA TRP A 13 2.10 -1.35 -25.24
C TRP A 13 2.50 -2.81 -25.22
N LYS A 14 3.47 -3.19 -26.06
CA LYS A 14 4.01 -4.55 -26.04
C LYS A 14 4.66 -4.80 -24.67
N GLU A 15 4.35 -5.95 -24.08
CA GLU A 15 4.94 -6.38 -22.81
C GLU A 15 6.47 -6.30 -22.87
N HIS A 16 7.06 -5.89 -21.75
CA HIS A 16 8.51 -5.70 -21.58
C HIS A 16 9.16 -4.57 -22.41
N THR A 17 8.37 -3.69 -23.04
CA THR A 17 8.91 -2.41 -23.51
C THR A 17 9.23 -1.51 -22.31
N GLY A 18 10.26 -0.66 -22.40
CA GLY A 18 10.63 0.22 -21.28
C GLY A 18 9.47 1.13 -20.83
N ASN A 19 8.68 1.51 -21.82
CA ASN A 19 7.41 2.18 -21.71
C ASN A 19 6.40 1.35 -20.86
N TYR A 20 6.15 0.09 -21.22
CA TYR A 20 5.26 -0.81 -20.46
C TYR A 20 5.69 -0.94 -18.98
N ILE A 21 7.00 -1.10 -18.75
CA ILE A 21 7.58 -1.23 -17.40
C ILE A 21 7.32 0.02 -16.55
N LEU A 22 7.47 1.22 -17.12
CA LEU A 22 7.19 2.47 -16.41
C LEU A 22 5.72 2.58 -15.98
N CYS A 23 4.79 2.18 -16.86
CA CYS A 23 3.36 2.18 -16.51
C CYS A 23 3.04 1.14 -15.44
N GLU A 24 3.65 -0.05 -15.51
CA GLU A 24 3.46 -1.11 -14.51
C GLU A 24 3.96 -0.68 -13.11
N ILE A 25 5.10 0.00 -13.03
CA ILE A 25 5.64 0.54 -11.77
C ILE A 25 4.68 1.60 -11.19
N GLU A 26 4.17 2.49 -12.02
CA GLU A 26 3.21 3.53 -11.58
C GLU A 26 1.90 2.91 -11.10
N PHE A 27 1.41 1.88 -11.78
CA PHE A 27 0.20 1.15 -11.39
C PHE A 27 0.37 0.45 -10.03
N LYS A 28 1.50 -0.25 -9.83
CA LYS A 28 1.84 -0.87 -8.53
C LYS A 28 2.00 0.17 -7.41
N ARG A 29 2.60 1.34 -7.71
CA ARG A 29 2.74 2.44 -6.75
C ARG A 29 1.37 2.94 -6.27
N ARG A 30 0.40 3.11 -7.18
CA ARG A 30 -0.96 3.54 -6.83
C ARG A 30 -1.70 2.48 -6.03
N GLN A 31 -1.56 1.21 -6.39
CA GLN A 31 -2.15 0.10 -5.66
C GLN A 31 -1.62 0.00 -4.21
N ASN A 32 -0.31 0.20 -4.02
CA ASN A 32 0.31 0.14 -2.70
C ASN A 32 -0.02 1.33 -1.79
N ARG A 33 -0.51 2.45 -2.34
CA ARG A 33 -0.87 3.65 -1.56
C ARG A 33 -2.02 3.39 -0.58
N GLY A 34 -2.96 2.52 -0.93
CA GLY A 34 -4.02 2.09 -0.01
C GLY A 34 -3.52 1.19 1.12
N ASN A 35 -2.36 0.55 0.92
CA ASN A 35 -1.78 -0.37 1.89
C ASN A 35 -1.01 0.37 3.00
N GLU A 36 -0.47 1.57 2.70
CA GLU A 36 0.21 2.40 3.70
C GLU A 36 -0.71 2.75 4.88
N PHE A 37 -1.95 3.19 4.61
CA PHE A 37 -2.91 3.54 5.66
C PHE A 37 -3.26 2.33 6.55
N ARG A 38 -3.47 1.15 5.94
CA ARG A 38 -3.71 -0.11 6.68
C ARG A 38 -2.48 -0.50 7.51
N GLY A 39 -1.28 -0.27 6.99
CA GLY A 39 -0.02 -0.47 7.69
C GLY A 39 0.11 0.42 8.93
N TRP A 40 -0.22 1.72 8.81
CA TRP A 40 -0.23 2.65 9.94
C TRP A 40 -1.25 2.29 11.01
N ILE A 41 -2.46 1.86 10.62
CA ILE A 41 -3.47 1.35 11.57
C ILE A 41 -2.95 0.13 12.32
N SER A 42 -2.34 -0.83 11.60
CA SER A 42 -1.76 -2.02 12.21
C SER A 42 -0.68 -1.66 13.23
N LEU A 43 0.21 -0.71 12.88
CA LEU A 43 1.26 -0.25 13.79
C LEU A 43 0.66 0.36 15.07
N GLY A 44 -0.35 1.21 14.93
CA GLY A 44 -1.03 1.83 16.08
C GLY A 44 -1.69 0.79 16.99
N LEU A 45 -2.37 -0.21 16.42
CA LEU A 45 -2.96 -1.33 17.16
C LEU A 45 -1.91 -2.14 17.93
N SER A 46 -0.76 -2.43 17.30
CA SER A 46 0.34 -3.14 17.97
C SER A 46 0.88 -2.35 19.16
N VAL A 47 1.08 -1.03 19.03
CA VAL A 47 1.53 -0.17 20.13
C VAL A 47 0.50 -0.14 21.26
N LEU A 48 -0.78 0.01 20.94
CA LEU A 48 -1.87 0.03 21.92
C LEU A 48 -1.92 -1.29 22.73
N ALA A 49 -1.77 -2.44 22.05
CA ALA A 49 -1.78 -3.74 22.69
C ALA A 49 -0.62 -3.92 23.69
N ILE A 50 0.57 -3.38 23.37
CA ILE A 50 1.72 -3.38 24.26
C ILE A 50 1.43 -2.53 25.51
N VAL A 51 0.89 -1.32 25.34
CA VAL A 51 0.55 -0.43 26.47
C VAL A 51 -0.46 -1.09 27.41
N ILE A 52 -1.51 -1.70 26.87
CA ILE A 52 -2.52 -2.42 27.67
C ILE A 52 -1.88 -3.58 28.44
N SER A 53 -0.99 -4.32 27.78
CA SER A 53 -0.28 -5.45 28.40
C SER A 53 0.59 -5.00 29.57
N VAL A 54 1.31 -3.88 29.43
CA VAL A 54 2.13 -3.29 30.51
C VAL A 54 1.27 -2.78 31.66
N LEU A 55 0.17 -2.09 31.36
CA LEU A 55 -0.76 -1.61 32.39
C LEU A 55 -1.38 -2.75 33.18
N ALA A 56 -1.80 -3.83 32.50
CA ALA A 56 -2.34 -5.02 33.15
C ALA A 56 -1.32 -5.76 34.04
N LEU A 57 -0.03 -5.65 33.73
CA LEU A 57 1.05 -6.14 34.59
C LEU A 57 1.30 -5.22 35.79
N SER A 58 1.16 -3.91 35.62
CA SER A 58 1.41 -2.92 36.68
C SER A 58 0.27 -2.77 37.69
N THR A 59 -0.95 -3.18 37.34
CA THR A 59 -2.13 -3.16 38.23
C THR A 59 -2.40 -4.50 38.93
N LYS A 60 -1.56 -5.51 38.66
CA LYS A 60 -1.45 -6.74 39.46
C LYS A 60 -0.45 -6.54 40.59
#